data_AF-A0A1N6EG47-F1
#
_entry.id   AF-A0A1N6EG47-F1
#
_cell.length_a   1.000
_cell.length_b   1.000
_cell.length_c   1.000
_cell.angle_alpha   90.00
_cell.angle_beta   90.00
_cell.angle_gamma   90.00
#
_symmetry.space_group_name_H-M   'P 1'
#
loop_
_entity.id
_entity.type
_entity.pdbx_description
1 polymer ?
#
loop_
_entity_poly.entity_id
_entity_poly.type
_entity_poly.pdbx_seq_one_letter_code
_entity_poly.pdbx_strand_id
1 'polypeptide(L)'
;MINGNYTEFLDNLDYGEEMYLKYKGRIYFVEGWHESEEPNKYFMCCFIVKGPANDEKDGYLWKTYKDSLHECAREFLEQPIFEGKKLPEIEQEIEWVDDEMR
;
A
#
# COMPACT_ATOMS: atom_id res chain seq x y z
N MET A 1 -3.11 5.66 -9.85
CA MET A 1 -4.22 6.65 -9.70
C MET A 1 -3.66 8.06 -9.77
N ILE A 2 -4.01 8.86 -10.78
CA ILE A 2 -3.56 10.26 -10.88
C ILE A 2 -4.66 11.18 -10.34
N ASN A 3 -4.33 12.07 -9.39
CA ASN A 3 -5.29 12.99 -8.75
C ASN A 3 -6.50 12.28 -8.09
N GLY A 4 -6.32 11.04 -7.66
CA GLY A 4 -7.34 10.33 -6.89
C GLY A 4 -7.57 10.96 -5.51
N ASN A 5 -8.48 10.38 -4.74
CA ASN A 5 -8.71 10.77 -3.35
C ASN A 5 -8.66 9.56 -2.41
N TYR A 6 -8.68 9.83 -1.11
CA TYR A 6 -8.57 8.79 -0.09
C TYR A 6 -9.73 7.79 -0.13
N THR A 7 -10.95 8.23 -0.44
CA THR A 7 -12.10 7.33 -0.56
C THR A 7 -11.92 6.34 -1.71
N GLU A 8 -11.48 6.81 -2.87
CA GLU A 8 -11.15 5.94 -4.02
C GLU A 8 -10.02 4.97 -3.67
N PHE A 9 -9.02 5.42 -2.91
CA PHE A 9 -7.96 4.53 -2.43
C PHE A 9 -8.50 3.43 -1.51
N LEU A 10 -9.39 3.77 -0.58
CA LEU A 10 -9.97 2.78 0.33
C LEU A 10 -10.77 1.72 -0.43
N ASP A 11 -11.57 2.15 -1.42
CA ASP A 11 -12.33 1.24 -2.27
C ASP A 11 -11.38 0.28 -3.02
N ASN A 12 -10.34 0.81 -3.65
CA ASN A 12 -9.36 0.02 -4.39
C ASN A 12 -8.54 -0.91 -3.49
N LEU A 13 -8.19 -0.47 -2.27
CA LEU A 13 -7.49 -1.27 -1.27
C LEU A 13 -8.32 -2.50 -0.85
N ASP A 14 -9.63 -2.34 -0.68
CA ASP A 14 -10.55 -3.43 -0.34
C ASP A 14 -10.60 -4.51 -1.43
N TYR A 15 -10.29 -4.16 -2.69
CA TYR A 15 -10.16 -5.10 -3.81
C TYR A 15 -8.72 -5.55 -4.09
N GLY A 16 -7.74 -5.09 -3.31
CA GLY A 16 -6.33 -5.44 -3.48
C GLY A 16 -5.68 -4.84 -4.73
N GLU A 17 -6.29 -3.81 -5.34
CA GLU A 17 -5.73 -3.21 -6.54
C GLU A 17 -4.32 -2.65 -6.32
N GLU A 18 -3.51 -2.70 -7.37
CA GLU A 18 -2.17 -2.13 -7.38
C GLU A 18 -2.24 -0.60 -7.28
N MET A 19 -1.58 -0.04 -6.29
CA MET A 19 -1.64 1.38 -6.01
C MET A 19 -0.29 1.96 -5.65
N TYR A 20 -0.03 3.15 -6.19
CA TYR A 20 1.14 3.94 -5.87
C TYR A 20 0.75 5.20 -5.11
N LEU A 21 1.45 5.46 -4.03
CA LEU A 21 1.26 6.66 -3.23
C LEU A 21 2.62 7.26 -2.88
N LYS A 22 2.70 8.59 -2.95
CA LYS A 22 3.92 9.33 -2.67
C LYS A 22 3.75 10.12 -1.36
N TYR A 23 4.73 9.94 -0.47
CA TYR A 23 4.80 10.62 0.82
C TYR A 23 6.26 10.99 1.12
N LYS A 24 6.51 12.26 1.45
CA LYS A 24 7.85 12.78 1.79
C LYS A 24 8.97 12.37 0.81
N GLY A 25 8.66 12.37 -0.49
CA GLY A 25 9.63 12.05 -1.54
C GLY A 25 9.92 10.56 -1.74
N ARG A 26 9.22 9.68 -1.02
CA ARG A 26 9.19 8.22 -1.26
C ARG A 26 7.91 7.84 -1.99
N ILE A 27 8.02 6.86 -2.87
CA ILE A 27 6.88 6.22 -3.51
C ILE A 27 6.78 4.81 -2.97
N TYR A 28 5.62 4.55 -2.40
CA TYR A 28 5.21 3.28 -1.86
C TYR A 28 4.30 2.61 -2.86
N PHE A 29 4.42 1.30 -2.94
CA PHE A 29 3.54 0.45 -3.70
C PHE A 29 2.81 -0.49 -2.75
N VAL A 30 1.51 -0.64 -2.96
CA VAL A 30 0.62 -1.51 -2.22
C VAL A 30 -0.14 -2.36 -3.22
N GLU A 31 -0.22 -3.65 -2.94
CA GLU A 31 -0.99 -4.61 -3.74
C GLU A 31 -1.53 -5.71 -2.84
N GLY A 32 -2.61 -6.37 -3.27
CA GLY A 32 -3.13 -7.56 -2.64
C GLY A 32 -3.71 -8.54 -3.65
N TRP A 33 -3.60 -9.84 -3.35
CA TRP A 33 -4.11 -10.89 -4.22
C TRP A 33 -4.59 -12.10 -3.45
N HIS A 34 -5.33 -12.95 -4.16
CA HIS A 34 -5.76 -14.25 -3.68
C HIS A 34 -4.66 -15.30 -3.88
N GLU A 35 -4.31 -16.05 -2.82
CA GLU A 35 -3.27 -17.06 -2.91
C GLU A 35 -3.74 -18.31 -3.65
N SER A 36 -3.06 -18.63 -4.74
CA SER A 36 -3.44 -19.74 -5.62
C SER A 36 -3.29 -21.12 -4.96
N GLU A 37 -2.33 -21.28 -4.05
CA GLU A 37 -2.06 -22.55 -3.36
C GLU A 37 -2.90 -22.73 -2.08
N GLU A 38 -3.39 -21.63 -1.51
CA GLU A 38 -4.20 -21.62 -0.30
C GLU A 38 -5.48 -20.81 -0.52
N PRO A 39 -6.55 -21.42 -1.07
CA PRO A 39 -7.70 -20.69 -1.61
C PRO A 39 -8.54 -19.94 -0.56
N ASN A 40 -8.25 -20.09 0.72
CA ASN A 40 -8.87 -19.30 1.80
C ASN A 40 -7.93 -18.23 2.35
N LYS A 41 -6.80 -17.96 1.68
CA LYS A 41 -5.84 -16.94 2.09
C LYS A 41 -5.71 -15.87 1.03
N TYR A 42 -5.69 -14.65 1.51
CA TYR A 42 -5.42 -13.45 0.75
C TYR A 42 -4.16 -12.82 1.31
N PHE A 43 -3.33 -12.31 0.43
CA PHE A 43 -2.09 -11.64 0.75
C PHE A 43 -2.22 -10.16 0.42
N MET A 44 -1.57 -9.32 1.22
CA MET A 44 -1.39 -7.90 0.90
C MET A 44 -0.03 -7.46 1.41
N CYS A 45 0.62 -6.57 0.67
CA CYS A 45 1.94 -6.08 1.02
C CYS A 45 2.13 -4.60 0.68
N CYS A 46 3.19 -4.03 1.26
CA CYS A 46 3.64 -2.68 0.98
C CYS A 46 5.17 -2.63 0.94
N PHE A 47 5.73 -1.94 -0.04
CA PHE A 47 7.18 -1.72 -0.18
C PHE A 47 7.51 -0.38 -0.84
N ILE A 48 8.78 0.04 -0.75
CA ILE A 48 9.28 1.27 -1.37
C ILE A 48 9.81 0.93 -2.76
N VAL A 49 9.25 1.57 -3.79
CA VAL A 49 9.75 1.42 -5.17
C VAL A 49 10.72 2.52 -5.56
N LYS A 50 10.59 3.71 -4.95
CA LYS A 50 11.47 4.85 -5.21
C LYS A 50 11.58 5.74 -3.98
N GLY A 51 12.77 6.25 -3.72
CA GLY A 51 13.07 7.09 -2.57
C GLY A 51 14.50 7.63 -2.63
N PRO A 52 14.96 8.36 -1.59
CA PRO A 52 16.35 8.78 -1.44
C PRO A 52 17.35 7.63 -1.65
N ALA A 53 18.56 7.96 -2.07
CA ALA A 53 19.60 6.97 -2.39
C ALA A 53 19.97 6.04 -1.21
N ASN A 54 19.65 6.45 0.02
CA ASN A 54 19.94 5.72 1.25
C ASN A 54 18.76 4.86 1.74
N ASP A 55 17.62 4.88 1.04
CA ASP A 55 16.51 4.01 1.40
C ASP A 55 16.84 2.57 1.04
N GLU A 56 16.60 1.66 1.98
CA GLU A 56 16.64 0.22 1.74
C GLU A 56 15.41 -0.13 0.89
N LYS A 57 15.64 -0.51 -0.37
CA LYS A 57 14.59 -0.86 -1.34
C LYS A 57 14.29 -2.36 -1.37
N ASP A 58 15.02 -3.13 -0.58
CA ASP A 58 14.98 -4.58 -0.63
C ASP A 58 13.99 -5.12 0.41
N GLY A 59 12.79 -5.48 -0.07
CA GLY A 59 11.80 -6.24 0.69
C GLY A 59 10.56 -5.47 1.10
N TYR A 60 9.68 -6.19 1.80
CA TYR A 60 8.41 -5.66 2.28
C TYR A 60 8.60 -4.78 3.51
N LEU A 61 8.07 -3.56 3.47
CA LEU A 61 7.87 -2.75 4.68
C LEU A 61 6.82 -3.39 5.59
N TRP A 62 5.81 -3.99 4.96
CA TRP A 62 4.75 -4.71 5.63
C TRP A 62 4.15 -5.75 4.69
N LYS A 63 3.67 -6.86 5.27
CA LYS A 63 2.86 -7.85 4.58
C LYS A 63 1.98 -8.61 5.56
N THR A 64 0.86 -9.14 5.10
CA THR A 64 -0.04 -9.96 5.92
C THR A 64 -0.72 -11.05 5.10
N TYR A 65 -1.30 -12.02 5.80
CA TYR A 65 -2.19 -13.02 5.26
C TYR A 65 -3.50 -13.03 6.07
N LYS A 66 -4.66 -13.01 5.40
CA LYS A 66 -5.99 -13.04 6.02
C LYS A 66 -6.98 -13.87 5.22
N ASP A 67 -8.19 -14.02 5.77
CA ASP A 67 -9.28 -14.77 5.14
C ASP A 67 -10.02 -13.94 4.06
N SER A 68 -9.73 -12.63 3.96
CA SER A 68 -10.23 -11.75 2.89
C SER A 68 -9.32 -10.54 2.65
N LEU A 69 -9.40 -9.92 1.46
CA LEU A 69 -8.71 -8.65 1.16
C LEU A 69 -9.19 -7.51 2.05
N HIS A 70 -10.47 -7.47 2.41
CA HIS A 70 -11.01 -6.49 3.34
C HIS A 70 -10.33 -6.56 4.73
N GLU A 71 -10.06 -7.77 5.23
CA GLU A 71 -9.31 -7.92 6.49
C GLU A 71 -7.85 -7.48 6.36
N CYS A 72 -7.22 -7.75 5.21
CA CYS A 72 -5.89 -7.23 4.91
C CYS A 72 -5.87 -5.69 4.89
N ALA A 73 -6.82 -5.08 4.18
CA ALA A 73 -6.97 -3.63 4.04
C ALA A 73 -7.14 -2.96 5.40
N ARG A 74 -8.03 -3.50 6.25
CA ARG A 74 -8.22 -3.01 7.62
C ARG A 74 -6.96 -3.09 8.47
N GLU A 75 -6.20 -4.18 8.36
CA GLU A 75 -4.94 -4.29 9.09
C GLU A 75 -3.92 -3.27 8.59
N PHE A 76 -3.77 -3.12 7.27
CA PHE A 76 -2.86 -2.16 6.64
C PHE A 76 -3.08 -0.73 7.14
N LEU A 77 -4.34 -0.28 7.23
CA LEU A 77 -4.70 1.07 7.70
C LEU A 77 -4.33 1.31 9.17
N GLU A 78 -4.12 0.26 9.95
CA GLU A 78 -3.73 0.33 11.36
C GLU A 78 -2.21 0.25 11.58
N GLN A 79 -1.43 -0.05 10.54
CA GLN A 79 0.02 -0.21 10.67
C GLN A 79 0.79 1.12 10.52
N PRO A 80 1.79 1.38 11.39
CA PRO A 80 2.61 2.59 11.35
C PRO A 80 3.72 2.53 10.29
N ILE A 81 3.36 2.28 9.03
CA ILE A 81 4.30 2.01 7.91
C ILE A 81 5.03 3.29 7.47
N PHE A 82 4.38 4.44 7.56
CA PHE A 82 4.84 5.67 6.91
C PHE A 82 5.58 6.57 7.88
N GLU A 83 6.89 6.32 8.06
CA GLU A 83 7.72 6.98 9.07
C GLU A 83 7.13 6.87 10.49
N GLY A 84 6.58 5.69 10.82
CA GLY A 84 5.94 5.45 12.11
C GLY A 84 4.51 5.97 12.22
N LYS A 85 3.94 6.53 11.14
CA LYS A 85 2.53 6.94 11.06
C LYS A 85 1.69 5.95 10.25
N LYS A 86 0.41 5.90 10.54
CA LYS A 86 -0.61 5.16 9.79
C LYS A 86 -1.06 5.96 8.56
N LEU A 87 -1.58 5.29 7.54
CA LEU A 87 -2.07 5.97 6.34
C LEU A 87 -3.15 7.05 6.62
N PRO A 88 -4.20 6.79 7.44
CA PRO A 88 -5.22 7.81 7.73
C PRO A 88 -4.64 9.07 8.40
N GLU A 89 -3.50 8.95 9.11
CA GLU A 89 -2.85 10.07 9.79
C GLU A 89 -2.08 10.98 8.85
N ILE A 90 -1.76 10.51 7.64
CA ILE A 90 -0.97 11.23 6.63
C ILE A 90 -1.74 11.49 5.34
N GLU A 91 -3.02 11.13 5.28
CA GLU A 91 -3.87 11.22 4.09
C GLU A 91 -3.71 12.55 3.34
N GLN A 92 -3.78 13.67 4.07
CA GLN A 92 -3.69 15.02 3.52
C GLN A 92 -2.28 15.40 3.02
N GLU A 93 -1.28 14.58 3.34
CA GLU A 93 0.12 14.70 2.91
C GLU A 93 0.45 13.77 1.73
N ILE A 94 -0.49 12.91 1.31
CA ILE A 94 -0.29 11.95 0.22
C ILE A 94 -0.52 12.58 -1.14
N GLU A 95 0.39 12.30 -2.07
CA GLU A 95 0.18 12.47 -3.50
C GLU A 95 -0.14 11.10 -4.12
N TRP A 96 -1.33 10.94 -4.70
CA TRP A 96 -1.70 9.74 -5.46
C TRP A 96 -1.08 9.79 -6.85
N VAL A 97 -0.34 8.75 -7.19
CA VAL A 97 0.49 8.69 -8.39
C VAL A 97 0.20 7.41 -9.19
N ASP A 98 0.70 7.35 -10.42
CA ASP A 98 0.54 6.18 -11.30
C ASP A 98 1.84 5.42 -11.49
N ASP A 99 1.72 4.23 -12.10
CA ASP A 99 2.84 3.36 -12.52
C ASP A 99 3.78 4.02 -13.55
N GLU A 100 3.42 5.19 -14.12
CA GLU A 100 4.25 5.92 -15.10
C GLU A 100 5.55 6.52 -14.52
N MET A 101 6.08 5.95 -13.43
CA MET A 101 7.35 6.31 -12.79
C MET A 101 8.57 5.78 -13.55
N ARG A 102 8.61 5.99 -14.87
CA ARG A 102 9.83 5.83 -15.68
C ARG A 102 10.88 6.89 -15.34
#